data_AF-A0AAU6HXM3-F1
#
_entry.id   AF-A0AAU6HXM3-F1
#
_cell.length_a   1.000
_cell.length_b   1.000
_cell.length_c   1.000
_cell.angle_alpha   90.00
_cell.angle_beta   90.00
_cell.angle_gamma   90.00
#
_symmetry.space_group_name_H-M   'P 1'
#
loop_
_entity.id
_entity.type
_entity.pdbx_description
1 polymer ?
#
loop_
_entity_poly.entity_id
_entity_poly.type
_entity_poly.pdbx_seq_one_letter_code
_entity_poly.pdbx_strand_id
1 'polypeptide(L)'
;MPRSAARLAAAFPNAVMVRTPVHASWLNQAEIYFSVVQRKVVHPNDFTDLAQVRDRLRAFEDRYNATARPFQWKFTTSDLDDLLARLDRHTADHQEEASVGRAT
;
A
#
# COMPACT_ATOMS: atom_id res chain seq x y z
N MET A 1 20.23 -0.59 7.15
CA MET A 1 19.18 -0.41 6.10
C MET A 1 18.67 -1.77 5.65
N PRO A 2 17.36 -2.02 5.61
CA PRO A 2 16.78 -3.24 5.04
C PRO A 2 17.21 -3.42 3.58
N ARG A 3 17.40 -4.67 3.14
CA ARG A 3 17.84 -5.00 1.76
C ARG A 3 16.95 -4.37 0.68
N SER A 4 15.65 -4.25 0.94
CA SER A 4 14.69 -3.62 0.02
C SER A 4 14.90 -2.11 -0.11
N ALA A 5 15.19 -1.40 0.98
CA ALA A 5 15.43 0.03 0.98
C ALA A 5 16.72 0.37 0.23
N ALA A 6 17.78 -0.43 0.44
CA ALA A 6 19.05 -0.27 -0.28
C ALA A 6 18.87 -0.45 -1.79
N ARG A 7 18.09 -1.45 -2.23
CA ARG A 7 17.77 -1.67 -3.64
C ARG A 7 17.00 -0.50 -4.26
N LEU A 8 16.04 0.06 -3.55
CA LEU A 8 15.26 1.20 -4.03
C LEU A 8 16.14 2.43 -4.20
N ALA A 9 16.96 2.76 -3.19
CA ALA A 9 17.85 3.91 -3.23
C ALA A 9 18.91 3.79 -4.34
N ALA A 10 19.41 2.57 -4.61
CA ALA A 10 20.34 2.33 -5.70
C ALA A 10 19.72 2.52 -7.09
N ALA A 11 18.43 2.19 -7.26
CA ALA A 11 17.73 2.34 -8.53
C ALA A 11 17.19 3.76 -8.74
N PHE A 12 16.80 4.44 -7.67
CA PHE A 12 16.14 5.75 -7.71
C PHE A 12 16.73 6.67 -6.62
N PRO A 13 17.68 7.55 -6.97
CA PRO A 13 18.40 8.39 -6.01
C PRO A 13 17.50 9.33 -5.18
N ASN A 14 16.32 9.67 -5.70
CA ASN A 14 15.33 10.56 -5.09
C ASN A 14 14.14 9.83 -4.44
N ALA A 15 14.17 8.50 -4.35
CA ALA A 15 13.09 7.72 -3.75
C ALA A 15 13.41 7.32 -2.30
N VAL A 16 12.47 7.55 -1.38
CA VAL A 16 12.56 7.11 0.02
C VAL A 16 11.56 5.99 0.25
N MET A 17 12.02 4.86 0.77
CA MET A 17 11.14 3.74 1.13
C MET A 17 10.50 4.00 2.49
N VAL A 18 9.17 4.11 2.51
CA VAL A 18 8.37 4.15 3.74
C VAL A 18 7.64 2.82 3.90
N ARG A 19 7.67 2.25 5.11
CA ARG A 19 6.92 1.04 5.46
C ARG A 19 5.61 1.47 6.10
N THR A 20 4.50 0.93 5.62
CA THR A 20 3.22 1.11 6.29
C THR A 20 3.19 0.30 7.59
N PRO A 21 2.46 0.76 8.62
CA PRO A 21 2.18 -0.03 9.80
C PRO A 21 1.57 -1.40 9.44
N VAL A 22 1.73 -2.37 10.34
CA VAL A 22 1.12 -3.70 10.15
C VAL A 22 -0.40 -3.54 10.03
N HIS A 23 -1.02 -4.26 9.08
CA HIS A 23 -2.44 -4.17 8.75
C HIS A 23 -2.92 -2.83 8.15
N ALA A 24 -2.02 -1.87 7.85
CA ALA A 24 -2.36 -0.60 7.21
C ALA A 24 -2.19 -0.65 5.67
N SER A 25 -2.58 -1.76 5.04
CA SER A 25 -2.51 -1.91 3.57
C SER A 25 -3.42 -0.90 2.86
N TRP A 26 -4.55 -0.53 3.50
CA TRP A 26 -5.48 0.51 3.04
C TRP A 26 -4.85 1.89 2.82
N LEU A 27 -3.69 2.16 3.43
CA LEU A 27 -2.94 3.41 3.24
C LEU A 27 -2.19 3.44 1.90
N ASN A 28 -1.99 2.28 1.27
CA ASN A 28 -1.29 2.16 0.00
C ASN A 28 -2.20 2.50 -1.18
N GLN A 29 -1.98 3.65 -1.82
CA GLN A 29 -2.77 4.10 -2.98
C GLN A 29 -2.74 3.10 -4.15
N ALA A 30 -1.69 2.30 -4.29
CA ALA A 30 -1.63 1.25 -5.32
C ALA A 30 -2.75 0.20 -5.15
N GLU A 31 -3.24 -0.03 -3.93
CA GLU A 31 -4.34 -0.97 -3.68
C GLU A 31 -5.69 -0.46 -4.20
N ILE A 32 -5.88 0.86 -4.29
CA ILE A 32 -7.04 1.45 -4.96
C ILE A 32 -7.02 1.09 -6.45
N TYR A 33 -5.87 1.26 -7.10
CA TYR A 33 -5.70 0.89 -8.50
C TYR A 33 -5.96 -0.59 -8.73
N PHE A 34 -5.38 -1.48 -7.91
CA PHE A 34 -5.64 -2.93 -8.01
C PHE A 34 -7.12 -3.27 -7.80
N SER A 35 -7.82 -2.57 -6.92
CA SER A 35 -9.27 -2.73 -6.74
C SER A 35 -10.07 -2.30 -7.98
N VAL A 36 -9.61 -1.30 -8.73
CA VAL A 36 -10.21 -0.90 -10.02
C VAL A 36 -9.94 -1.98 -11.08
N VAL A 37 -8.69 -2.45 -11.19
CA VAL A 37 -8.30 -3.52 -12.11
C VAL A 37 -9.11 -4.79 -11.88
N GLN A 38 -9.25 -5.20 -10.61
CA GLN A 38 -10.04 -6.38 -10.26
C GLN A 38 -11.49 -6.27 -10.77
N ARG A 39 -12.13 -5.11 -10.57
CA ARG A 39 -13.54 -4.90 -10.94
C ARG A 39 -13.75 -4.70 -12.45
N LYS A 40 -12.80 -4.06 -13.15
CA LYS A 40 -12.97 -3.64 -14.56
C LYS A 40 -12.29 -4.54 -15.57
N VAL A 41 -11.26 -5.27 -15.16
CA VAL A 41 -10.43 -6.09 -16.04
C VAL A 41 -10.66 -7.55 -15.74
N VAL A 42 -10.46 -7.95 -14.48
CA VAL A 42 -10.40 -9.35 -14.07
C VAL A 42 -11.78 -9.96 -13.85
N HIS A 43 -12.80 -9.17 -13.54
CA HIS A 43 -14.15 -9.66 -13.31
C HIS A 43 -15.07 -9.42 -14.53
N PRO A 44 -15.82 -10.45 -15.00
CA PRO A 44 -15.70 -11.87 -14.64
C PRO A 44 -14.39 -12.50 -15.16
N ASN A 45 -13.91 -13.54 -14.49
CA ASN A 45 -12.61 -14.18 -14.76
C ASN A 45 -12.68 -15.20 -15.90
N ASP A 46 -13.26 -14.78 -17.03
CA ASP A 46 -13.55 -15.63 -18.17
C ASP A 46 -12.42 -15.51 -19.21
N PHE A 47 -11.25 -16.04 -18.85
CA PHE A 47 -10.07 -16.03 -19.71
C PHE A 47 -9.70 -17.43 -20.15
N THR A 48 -9.33 -17.58 -21.41
CA THR A 48 -8.91 -18.87 -21.98
C THR A 48 -7.44 -19.17 -21.67
N ASP A 49 -6.60 -18.13 -21.53
CA ASP A 49 -5.18 -18.26 -21.20
C ASP A 49 -4.62 -16.96 -20.55
N LEU A 50 -3.35 -17.04 -20.14
CA LEU A 50 -2.63 -15.91 -19.52
C LEU A 50 -2.26 -14.79 -20.50
N ALA A 51 -2.17 -15.08 -21.81
CA ALA A 51 -1.88 -14.05 -22.80
C ALA A 51 -3.07 -13.09 -22.92
N GLN A 52 -4.28 -13.61 -22.92
CA GLN A 52 -5.51 -12.82 -22.95
C GLN A 52 -5.62 -11.89 -21.74
N VAL A 53 -5.27 -12.37 -20.54
CA VAL A 53 -5.23 -11.54 -19.33
C VAL A 53 -4.23 -10.39 -19.48
N ARG A 54 -3.01 -10.70 -19.93
CA ARG A 54 -1.94 -9.70 -20.14
C ARG A 54 -2.36 -8.63 -21.14
N ASP A 55 -2.95 -9.02 -22.25
CA ASP A 55 -3.33 -8.09 -23.32
C ASP A 55 -4.49 -7.20 -22.87
N ARG A 56 -5.45 -7.76 -22.12
CA ARG A 56 -6.54 -6.98 -21.51
C ARG A 56 -6.03 -6.00 -20.46
N LEU A 57 -5.05 -6.38 -19.65
CA LEU A 57 -4.40 -5.49 -18.68
C LEU A 57 -3.69 -4.32 -19.37
N ARG A 58 -2.92 -4.58 -20.43
CA ARG A 58 -2.24 -3.52 -21.22
C ARG A 58 -3.25 -2.56 -21.85
N ALA A 59 -4.27 -3.09 -22.53
CA ALA A 59 -5.30 -2.25 -23.13
C ALA A 59 -6.09 -1.43 -22.09
N PHE A 60 -6.30 -1.98 -20.89
CA PHE A 60 -6.88 -1.25 -19.78
C PHE A 60 -5.96 -0.13 -19.29
N GLU A 61 -4.67 -0.41 -19.10
CA GLU A 61 -3.66 0.56 -18.67
C GLU A 61 -3.60 1.76 -19.63
N ASP A 62 -3.48 1.51 -20.93
CA ASP A 62 -3.42 2.58 -21.96
C ASP A 62 -4.65 3.49 -21.90
N ARG A 63 -5.85 2.89 -21.83
CA ARG A 63 -7.11 3.63 -21.75
C ARG A 63 -7.27 4.36 -20.42
N TYR A 64 -6.90 3.72 -19.32
CA TYR A 64 -7.03 4.30 -17.99
C TYR A 64 -6.10 5.51 -17.87
N ASN A 65 -4.84 5.39 -18.30
CA ASN A 65 -3.87 6.48 -18.29
C ASN A 65 -4.30 7.68 -19.15
N ALA A 66 -4.95 7.46 -20.30
CA ALA A 66 -5.44 8.54 -21.15
C ALA A 66 -6.53 9.42 -20.51
N THR A 67 -7.24 8.90 -19.49
CA THR A 67 -8.38 9.58 -18.85
C THR A 67 -8.25 9.67 -17.32
N ALA A 68 -7.12 9.22 -16.79
CA ALA A 68 -6.89 9.13 -15.36
C ALA A 68 -6.97 10.52 -14.74
N ARG A 69 -7.69 10.60 -13.63
CA ARG A 69 -7.69 11.77 -12.76
C ARG A 69 -7.01 11.38 -11.45
N PRO A 70 -6.28 12.31 -10.82
CA PRO A 70 -5.75 12.07 -9.48
C PRO A 70 -6.85 11.56 -8.56
N PHE A 71 -6.56 10.51 -7.80
CA PHE A 71 -7.48 10.05 -6.76
C PHE A 71 -7.71 11.18 -5.76
N GLN A 72 -8.96 11.42 -5.39
CA GLN A 72 -9.30 12.36 -4.33
C GLN A 72 -8.91 11.75 -2.99
N TRP A 73 -7.63 11.88 -2.67
CA TRP A 73 -7.03 11.31 -1.49
C TRP A 73 -7.31 12.21 -0.28
N LYS A 74 -7.89 11.64 0.77
CA LYS A 74 -8.29 12.38 1.98
C LYS A 74 -7.30 12.25 3.13
N PHE A 75 -6.36 11.30 3.06
CA PHE A 75 -5.43 11.00 4.14
C PHE A 75 -4.10 11.73 3.91
N THR A 76 -3.85 12.76 4.67
CA THR A 76 -2.69 13.64 4.51
C THR A 76 -1.45 13.11 5.22
N THR A 77 -0.32 13.79 5.04
CA THR A 77 0.91 13.52 5.82
C THR A 77 0.70 13.80 7.30
N SER A 78 -0.08 14.84 7.65
CA SER A 78 -0.42 15.14 9.04
C SER A 78 -1.23 14.02 9.68
N ASP A 79 -2.19 13.44 8.93
CA ASP A 79 -2.94 12.28 9.41
C ASP A 79 -2.05 11.05 9.64
N LEU A 80 -0.98 10.90 8.84
CA LEU A 80 0.03 9.85 9.04
C LEU A 80 0.81 10.07 10.33
N ASP A 81 1.30 11.28 10.56
CA ASP A 81 2.07 11.63 11.76
C ASP A 81 1.23 11.39 13.03
N ASP A 82 -0.03 11.81 13.01
CA ASP A 82 -0.99 11.57 14.10
C ASP A 82 -1.24 10.07 14.32
N LEU A 83 -1.37 9.29 13.24
CA LEU A 83 -1.54 7.85 13.32
C LEU A 83 -0.31 7.16 13.91
N LEU A 84 0.89 7.51 13.47
CA LEU A 84 2.14 6.95 13.98
C LEU A 84 2.29 7.26 15.47
N ALA A 85 2.07 8.52 15.87
CA ALA A 85 2.12 8.91 17.28
C ALA A 85 1.11 8.12 18.14
N ARG A 86 -0.08 7.82 17.61
CA ARG A 86 -1.08 6.97 18.30
C ARG A 86 -0.62 5.52 18.44
N LEU A 87 -0.01 4.94 17.40
CA LEU A 87 0.49 3.58 17.43
C LEU A 87 1.66 3.42 18.40
N ASP A 88 2.55 4.42 18.46
CA ASP A 88 3.67 4.42 19.41
C ASP A 88 3.19 4.41 20.86
N ARG A 89 2.17 5.23 21.19
CA ARG A 89 1.55 5.23 22.52
C ARG A 89 0.95 3.87 22.88
N HIS A 90 0.17 3.28 21.98
CA HIS A 90 -0.48 1.99 22.25
C HIS A 90 0.55 0.85 22.42
N THR A 91 1.64 0.91 21.66
CA THR A 91 2.73 -0.08 21.78
C THR A 91 3.43 0.02 23.13
N ALA A 92 3.64 1.24 23.64
CA ALA A 92 4.22 1.46 24.97
C ALA A 92 3.31 0.91 26.09
N ASP A 93 2.00 1.19 26.02
CA ASP A 93 1.03 0.70 27.02
C ASP A 93 1.03 -0.84 27.11
N HIS A 94 1.01 -1.52 25.96
CA HIS A 94 1.08 -3.00 25.91
C HIS A 94 2.40 -3.57 26.47
N GLN A 95 3.52 -2.85 26.30
CA GLN A 95 4.81 -3.26 26.85
C GLN A 95 4.85 -3.09 28.38
N GLU A 96 4.25 -2.03 28.91
CA GLU A 96 4.11 -1.82 30.35
C GLU A 96 3.20 -2.89 30.98
N GLU A 97 2.01 -3.15 30.41
CA GLU A 97 1.09 -4.19 30.89
C GLU A 97 1.71 -5.59 30.86
N ALA A 98 2.42 -5.95 29.78
CA ALA A 98 3.12 -7.22 29.67
C ALA A 98 4.30 -7.34 30.64
N SER A 99 4.93 -6.22 31.03
CA SER A 99 6.01 -6.21 32.02
C SER A 99 5.48 -6.35 33.45
N VAL A 100 4.34 -5.72 33.77
CA VAL A 100 3.66 -5.82 35.07
C VAL A 100 3.12 -7.23 35.30
N GLY A 101 2.45 -7.82 34.31
CA GLY A 101 1.90 -9.18 34.40
C GLY A 101 2.95 -10.29 34.48
N ARG A 102 4.22 -9.99 34.20
CA ARG A 102 5.34 -10.93 34.30
C ARG A 102 6.10 -10.84 35.64
N ALA A 103 5.83 -9.78 36.42
CA ALA A 103 6.43 -9.52 37.73
C ALA A 103 5.56 -10.02 38.91
N THR A 104 4.36 -10.53 38.63
CA THR A 104 3.41 -11.16 39.58
C THR A 104 3.35 -12.66 39.37
#